data_AF-A0A1Z9F2Z7-F1
#
_entry.id   AF-A0A1Z9F2Z7-F1
#
_cell.length_a   1.000
_cell.length_b   1.000
_cell.length_c   1.000
_cell.angle_alpha   90.00
_cell.angle_beta   90.00
_cell.angle_gamma   90.00
#
_symmetry.space_group_name_H-M   'P 1'
#
loop_
_entity.id
_entity.type
_entity.pdbx_description
1 polymer ?
#
loop_
_entity_poly.entity_id
_entity_poly.type
_entity_poly.pdbx_seq_one_letter_code
_entity_poly.pdbx_strand_id
1 'polypeptide(L)'
;MIIESVAAASAILSSLNGLIKTANESGQGIQQLMGTISDFGEALTNFEVERKSSTFKPLSQSEILKLTQIKKSYERYWRDVHDILLVADPETLEAFKAAKIEQERARKEHLRLIARKKKEREILMQQLLVGGATLFIGGIIAIGSIFIIVKVFGG
;
A
#
# COMPACT_ATOMS: atom_id res chain seq x y z
N MET A 1 5.21 -6.57 10.55
CA MET A 1 4.00 -7.43 10.44
C MET A 1 3.65 -7.62 8.96
N ILE A 2 3.13 -8.77 8.55
CA ILE A 2 2.73 -9.04 7.14
C ILE A 2 1.24 -9.41 7.11
N ILE A 3 0.49 -8.81 6.19
CA ILE A 3 -0.92 -9.13 5.93
C ILE A 3 -0.99 -9.80 4.57
N GLU A 4 -1.38 -11.07 4.55
CA GLU A 4 -1.47 -11.86 3.32
C GLU A 4 -2.91 -11.89 2.76
N SER A 5 -3.90 -11.56 3.59
CA SER A 5 -5.31 -11.57 3.22
C SER A 5 -6.14 -10.60 4.05
N VAL A 6 -7.32 -10.24 3.56
CA VAL A 6 -8.30 -9.43 4.31
C VAL A 6 -8.77 -10.15 5.59
N ALA A 7 -8.78 -11.48 5.58
CA ALA A 7 -9.09 -12.28 6.78
C ALA A 7 -7.99 -12.15 7.84
N ALA A 8 -6.71 -12.19 7.44
CA ALA A 8 -5.59 -11.94 8.35
C ALA A 8 -5.65 -10.52 8.94
N ALA A 9 -5.97 -9.51 8.12
CA ALA A 9 -6.17 -8.14 8.59
C ALA A 9 -7.31 -8.05 9.62
N SER A 10 -8.39 -8.79 9.42
CA SER A 10 -9.54 -8.84 10.34
C SER A 10 -9.19 -9.54 11.66
N ALA A 11 -8.39 -10.60 11.64
CA ALA A 11 -7.91 -11.29 12.84
C ALA A 11 -7.01 -10.38 13.69
N ILE A 12 -6.08 -9.66 13.04
CA ILE A 12 -5.24 -8.67 13.73
C ILE A 12 -6.09 -7.54 14.32
N LEU A 13 -7.07 -7.04 13.57
CA LEU A 13 -8.03 -6.03 14.05
C LEU A 13 -8.77 -6.50 15.31
N SER A 14 -9.17 -7.78 15.36
CA SER A 14 -9.80 -8.37 16.55
C SER A 14 -8.83 -8.42 17.74
N SER A 15 -7.56 -8.76 17.52
CA SER A 15 -6.52 -8.72 18.55
C SER A 15 -6.30 -7.30 19.09
N LEU A 16 -6.29 -6.29 18.21
CA LEU A 16 -6.15 -4.88 18.60
C LEU A 16 -7.31 -4.42 19.49
N ASN A 17 -8.56 -4.82 19.17
CA ASN A 17 -9.69 -4.54 20.07
C ASN A 17 -9.47 -5.14 21.47
N GLY A 18 -8.89 -6.33 21.57
CA GLY A 18 -8.56 -6.96 22.85
C GLY A 18 -7.57 -6.12 23.65
N LEU A 19 -6.48 -5.72 23.00
CA LEU A 19 -5.44 -4.87 23.62
C LEU A 19 -5.98 -3.50 24.06
N ILE A 20 -6.88 -2.88 23.29
CA ILE A 20 -7.54 -1.62 23.67
C ILE A 20 -8.36 -1.78 24.94
N LYS A 21 -9.13 -2.87 25.05
CA LYS A 21 -9.91 -3.14 26.26
C LYS A 21 -9.00 -3.29 27.47
N THR A 22 -7.94 -4.07 27.35
CA THR A 22 -6.95 -4.25 28.43
C THR A 22 -6.28 -2.93 28.81
N ALA A 23 -5.88 -2.12 27.82
CA ALA A 23 -5.27 -0.81 28.07
C ALA A 23 -6.25 0.16 28.75
N ASN A 24 -7.52 0.13 28.38
CA ASN A 24 -8.57 0.94 28.99
C ASN A 24 -8.89 0.52 30.43
N GLU A 25 -8.87 -0.78 30.72
CA GLU A 25 -9.20 -1.32 32.04
C GLU A 25 -8.05 -1.20 33.05
N SER A 26 -6.79 -1.32 32.58
CA SER A 26 -5.61 -1.38 33.46
C SER A 26 -4.70 -0.16 33.38
N GLY A 27 -4.86 0.71 32.37
CA GLY A 27 -3.92 1.79 32.05
C GLY A 27 -2.55 1.29 31.56
N GLN A 28 -2.30 -0.02 31.57
CA GLN A 28 -1.03 -0.64 31.20
C GLN A 28 -1.01 -1.06 29.73
N GLY A 29 0.19 -1.15 29.16
CA GLY A 29 0.36 -1.67 27.79
C GLY A 29 -0.02 -0.68 26.68
N ILE A 30 -0.30 0.59 27.00
CA ILE A 30 -0.61 1.62 26.00
C ILE A 30 0.53 1.78 24.99
N GLN A 31 1.79 1.74 25.44
CA GLN A 31 2.96 1.80 24.53
C GLN A 31 3.01 0.62 23.56
N GLN A 32 2.73 -0.59 24.05
CA GLN A 32 2.66 -1.78 23.21
C GLN A 32 1.49 -1.70 22.21
N LEU A 33 0.34 -1.20 22.68
CA LEU A 33 -0.83 -0.98 21.84
C LEU A 33 -0.54 0.03 20.72
N MET A 34 0.12 1.15 21.05
CA MET A 34 0.56 2.14 20.07
C MET A 34 1.49 1.54 19.01
N GLY A 35 2.50 0.77 19.43
CA GLY A 35 3.39 0.08 18.50
C GLY A 35 2.63 -0.90 17.60
N THR A 36 1.73 -1.70 18.18
CA THR A 36 0.95 -2.69 17.42
C THR A 36 -0.02 -2.05 16.43
N ILE A 37 -0.68 -0.95 16.81
CA ILE A 37 -1.52 -0.17 15.90
C ILE A 37 -0.66 0.40 14.77
N SER A 38 0.51 0.96 15.08
CA SER A 38 1.43 1.48 14.07
C SER A 38 1.84 0.43 13.04
N ASP A 39 2.34 -0.71 13.50
CA ASP A 39 2.79 -1.81 12.65
C ASP A 39 1.65 -2.36 11.80
N PHE A 40 0.43 -2.40 12.35
CA PHE A 40 -0.76 -2.81 11.61
C PHE A 40 -1.12 -1.81 10.50
N GLY A 41 -1.06 -0.50 10.79
CA GLY A 41 -1.34 0.55 9.81
C GLY A 41 -0.36 0.54 8.63
N GLU A 42 0.91 0.27 8.90
CA GLU A 42 1.94 0.09 7.87
C GLU A 42 1.68 -1.18 7.04
N ALA A 43 1.47 -2.33 7.70
CA ALA A 43 1.18 -3.59 7.03
C ALA A 43 -0.08 -3.52 6.17
N LEU A 44 -1.13 -2.84 6.64
CA LEU A 44 -2.38 -2.62 5.91
C LEU A 44 -2.17 -1.76 4.66
N THR A 45 -1.32 -0.74 4.76
CA THR A 45 -0.97 0.13 3.63
C THR A 45 -0.16 -0.65 2.58
N ASN A 46 0.83 -1.43 3.01
CA ASN A 46 1.64 -2.27 2.11
C ASN A 46 0.78 -3.33 1.41
N PHE A 47 -0.11 -4.01 2.14
CA PHE A 47 -1.06 -4.98 1.58
C PHE A 47 -1.98 -4.37 0.53
N GLU A 48 -2.52 -3.17 0.78
CA GLU A 48 -3.37 -2.48 -0.18
C GLU A 48 -2.61 -2.12 -1.46
N VAL A 49 -1.36 -1.65 -1.33
CA VAL A 49 -0.49 -1.32 -2.47
C VAL A 49 -0.18 -2.56 -3.29
N GLU A 50 0.18 -3.67 -2.64
CA GLU A 50 0.46 -4.94 -3.30
C GLU A 50 -0.77 -5.45 -4.04
N ARG A 51 -1.93 -5.47 -3.39
CA ARG A 51 -3.17 -5.99 -3.99
C ARG A 51 -3.72 -5.09 -5.10
N LYS A 52 -3.56 -3.77 -5.01
CA LYS A 52 -3.93 -2.84 -6.10
C LYS A 52 -2.99 -2.89 -7.30
N SER A 53 -1.73 -3.26 -7.09
CA SER A 53 -0.74 -3.37 -8.16
C SER A 53 -0.65 -4.79 -8.75
N SER A 54 -1.25 -5.79 -8.10
CA SER A 54 -1.25 -7.17 -8.55
C SER A 54 -2.28 -7.43 -9.65
N THR A 55 -1.81 -7.83 -10.83
CA THR A 55 -2.65 -8.30 -11.94
C THR A 55 -3.25 -9.69 -11.67
N PHE A 56 -2.58 -10.51 -10.86
CA PHE A 56 -2.92 -11.93 -10.67
C PHE A 56 -3.83 -12.18 -9.46
N LYS A 57 -3.85 -11.24 -8.52
CA LYS A 57 -4.60 -11.34 -7.27
C LYS A 57 -5.25 -9.96 -6.98
N PRO A 58 -6.23 -9.52 -7.78
CA PRO A 58 -7.00 -8.31 -7.48
C PRO A 58 -7.92 -8.54 -6.26
N LEU A 59 -8.31 -7.46 -5.59
CA LEU A 59 -9.33 -7.50 -4.54
C LEU A 59 -10.72 -7.59 -5.18
N SER A 60 -11.54 -8.52 -4.70
CA SER A 60 -12.97 -8.52 -5.02
C SER A 60 -13.69 -7.33 -4.38
N GLN A 61 -14.86 -6.95 -4.90
CA GLN A 61 -15.68 -5.87 -4.31
C GLN A 61 -15.96 -6.09 -2.82
N SER A 62 -16.21 -7.34 -2.42
CA SER A 62 -16.44 -7.70 -1.00
C SER A 62 -15.20 -7.45 -0.13
N GLU A 63 -14.02 -7.73 -0.65
CA GLU A 63 -12.74 -7.51 0.04
C GLU A 63 -12.40 -6.02 0.13
N ILE A 64 -12.72 -5.23 -0.89
CA ILE A 64 -12.56 -3.77 -0.88
C ILE A 64 -13.42 -3.15 0.22
N LEU A 65 -14.68 -3.57 0.33
CA LEU A 65 -15.58 -3.09 1.37
C LEU A 65 -15.05 -3.45 2.76
N LYS A 66 -14.63 -4.70 2.98
CA LYS A 66 -14.03 -5.14 4.25
C LYS A 66 -12.74 -4.38 4.57
N LEU A 67 -11.86 -4.17 3.60
CA LEU A 67 -10.64 -3.38 3.77
C LEU A 67 -10.95 -1.94 4.19
N THR A 68 -11.99 -1.34 3.61
CA THR A 68 -12.46 0.00 3.96
C THR A 68 -13.00 0.04 5.39
N GLN A 69 -13.75 -0.98 5.80
CA GLN A 69 -14.21 -1.12 7.19
C GLN A 69 -13.04 -1.25 8.16
N ILE A 70 -12.05 -2.11 7.85
CA ILE A 70 -10.83 -2.30 8.64
C ILE A 70 -10.09 -0.98 8.82
N LYS A 71 -9.93 -0.19 7.76
CA LYS A 71 -9.30 1.15 7.82
C LYS A 71 -10.04 2.09 8.77
N LYS A 72 -11.36 2.13 8.68
CA LYS A 72 -12.18 2.99 9.56
C LYS A 72 -12.04 2.56 11.03
N SER A 73 -12.02 1.26 11.30
CA SER A 73 -11.78 0.73 12.65
C SER A 73 -10.37 1.06 13.16
N TYR A 74 -9.36 0.95 12.30
CA TYR A 74 -7.99 1.36 12.60
C TYR A 74 -7.89 2.84 13.00
N GLU A 75 -8.53 3.74 12.24
CA GLU A 75 -8.56 5.17 12.57
C GLU A 75 -9.25 5.43 13.91
N ARG A 76 -10.29 4.66 14.22
CA ARG A 76 -10.97 4.72 15.53
C ARG A 76 -10.01 4.35 16.66
N TYR A 77 -9.17 3.33 16.50
CA TYR A 77 -8.24 2.91 17.56
C TYR A 77 -7.23 3.99 17.96
N TRP A 78 -6.80 4.82 17.02
CA TRP A 78 -5.98 5.98 17.37
C TRP A 78 -6.72 7.02 18.21
N ARG A 79 -8.04 7.11 18.06
CA ARG A 79 -8.88 7.93 18.93
C ARG A 79 -9.06 7.27 20.29
N ASP A 80 -9.34 5.98 20.30
CA ASP A 80 -9.49 5.21 21.54
C ASP A 80 -8.20 5.29 22.40
N VAL A 81 -7.01 5.17 21.80
CA VAL A 81 -5.72 5.37 22.49
C VAL A 81 -5.54 6.81 22.99
N HIS A 82 -5.92 7.79 22.18
CA HIS A 82 -5.85 9.20 22.58
C HIS A 82 -6.70 9.47 23.81
N ASP A 83 -7.91 8.93 23.83
CA ASP A 83 -8.87 9.10 24.92
C ASP A 83 -8.37 8.38 26.19
N ILE A 84 -7.77 7.19 26.05
CA ILE A 84 -7.13 6.48 27.18
C ILE A 84 -5.97 7.30 27.74
N LEU A 85 -5.08 7.82 26.90
CA LEU A 85 -3.94 8.63 27.35
C LEU A 85 -4.37 9.94 28.02
N LEU A 86 -5.44 10.57 27.52
CA LEU A 86 -5.99 11.77 28.14
C LEU A 86 -6.39 11.55 29.60
N VAL A 87 -6.88 10.35 29.93
CA VAL A 87 -7.35 9.97 31.27
C VAL A 87 -6.24 9.37 32.12
N ALA A 88 -5.41 8.49 31.54
CA ALA A 88 -4.43 7.70 32.28
C ALA A 88 -3.10 8.42 32.51
N ASP A 89 -2.62 9.19 31.53
CA ASP A 89 -1.32 9.85 31.59
C ASP A 89 -1.22 11.04 30.59
N PRO A 90 -1.65 12.24 31.01
CA PRO A 90 -1.69 13.40 30.12
C PRO A 90 -0.32 13.95 29.73
N GLU A 91 0.76 13.63 30.46
CA GLU A 91 2.12 14.08 30.11
C GLU A 91 2.63 13.34 28.86
N THR A 92 2.32 12.05 28.74
CA THR A 92 2.68 11.26 27.54
C THR A 92 1.77 11.53 26.35
N LEU A 93 0.67 12.27 26.52
CA LEU A 93 -0.25 12.66 25.46
C LEU A 93 0.42 13.56 24.41
N GLU A 94 1.31 14.48 24.82
CA GLU A 94 2.03 15.33 23.89
C GLU A 94 3.05 14.54 23.06
N ALA A 95 3.80 13.66 23.72
CA ALA A 95 4.72 12.74 23.05
C ALA A 95 3.97 11.83 22.05
N PHE A 96 2.78 11.34 22.42
CA PHE A 96 1.91 10.59 21.53
C PHE A 96 1.44 11.41 20.32
N LYS A 97 1.00 12.65 20.52
CA LYS A 97 0.58 13.54 19.42
C LYS A 97 1.75 13.78 18.46
N ALA A 98 2.95 14.03 18.99
CA ALA A 98 4.15 14.20 18.19
C ALA A 98 4.49 12.94 17.38
N ALA A 99 4.48 11.76 18.03
CA ALA A 99 4.72 10.47 17.38
C ALA A 99 3.69 10.17 16.29
N LYS A 100 2.41 10.48 16.52
CA LYS A 100 1.34 10.31 15.52
C LYS A 100 1.53 11.23 14.32
N ILE A 101 1.91 12.49 14.53
CA ILE A 101 2.19 13.44 13.45
C ILE A 101 3.39 12.97 12.63
N GLU A 102 4.44 12.51 13.29
CA GLU A 102 5.63 11.96 12.61
C GLU A 102 5.27 10.71 11.80
N GLN A 103 4.47 9.82 12.36
CA GLN A 103 3.97 8.63 11.68
C GLN A 103 3.11 8.99 10.45
N GLU A 104 2.22 9.97 10.54
CA GLU A 104 1.42 10.44 9.41
C GLU A 104 2.31 11.05 8.31
N ARG A 105 3.35 11.79 8.69
CA ARG A 105 4.34 12.33 7.73
C ARG A 105 5.09 11.20 7.03
N ALA A 106 5.65 10.25 7.78
CA ALA A 106 6.36 9.09 7.24
C ALA A 106 5.46 8.29 6.28
N ARG A 107 4.19 8.08 6.66
CA ARG A 107 3.19 7.41 5.81
C ARG A 107 2.94 8.19 4.52
N LYS A 108 2.79 9.51 4.60
CA LYS A 108 2.57 10.38 3.43
C LYS A 108 3.78 10.35 2.49
N GLU A 109 4.99 10.33 3.04
CA GLU A 109 6.22 10.21 2.26
C GLU A 109 6.34 8.85 1.59
N HIS A 110 6.05 7.76 2.31
CA HIS A 110 6.02 6.42 1.74
C HIS A 110 5.02 6.30 0.58
N LEU A 111 3.80 6.83 0.75
CA LEU A 111 2.81 6.89 -0.33
C LEU A 111 3.29 7.71 -1.54
N ARG A 112 4.00 8.82 -1.32
CA ARG A 112 4.60 9.62 -2.39
C ARG A 112 5.70 8.84 -3.13
N LEU A 113 6.53 8.09 -2.41
CA LEU A 113 7.58 7.25 -3.01
C LEU A 113 6.98 6.13 -3.85
N ILE A 114 5.93 5.47 -3.37
CA ILE A 114 5.19 4.44 -4.12
C ILE A 114 4.59 5.03 -5.40
N ALA A 115 3.97 6.21 -5.31
CA ALA A 115 3.41 6.89 -6.47
C ALA A 115 4.48 7.28 -7.50
N ARG A 116 5.66 7.73 -7.06
CA ARG A 116 6.81 8.02 -7.93
C ARG A 116 7.30 6.77 -8.65
N LYS A 117 7.54 5.67 -7.92
CA LYS A 117 7.95 4.38 -8.51
C LYS A 117 6.94 3.85 -9.52
N LYS A 118 5.64 4.07 -9.29
CA LYS A 118 4.59 3.68 -10.24
C LYS A 118 4.70 4.47 -11.54
N LYS A 119 4.89 5.80 -11.46
CA LYS A 119 5.07 6.65 -12.65
C LYS A 119 6.32 6.26 -13.45
N GLU A 120 7.43 5.97 -12.79
CA GLU A 120 8.66 5.53 -13.45
C GLU A 120 8.43 4.21 -14.21
N ARG A 121 7.72 3.25 -13.63
CA ARG A 121 7.35 2.00 -14.32
C ARG A 121 6.47 2.25 -15.54
N GLU A 122 5.51 3.15 -15.46
CA GLU A 122 4.63 3.51 -16.59
C GLU A 122 5.44 4.13 -17.74
N ILE A 123 6.38 5.02 -17.44
CA ILE A 123 7.28 5.63 -18.44
C ILE A 123 8.16 4.56 -19.10
N LEU A 124 8.74 3.64 -18.31
CA LEU A 124 9.56 2.55 -18.84
C LEU A 124 8.76 1.60 -19.74
N MET A 125 7.54 1.24 -19.36
CA MET A 125 6.66 0.44 -20.23
C MET A 125 6.32 1.19 -21.53
N GLN A 126 6.04 2.49 -21.44
CA GLN A 126 5.74 3.31 -22.60
C GLN A 126 6.94 3.40 -23.56
N GLN A 127 8.16 3.55 -23.05
CA GLN A 127 9.38 3.54 -23.87
C GLN A 127 9.64 2.19 -24.52
N LEU A 128 9.43 1.08 -23.79
CA LEU A 128 9.58 -0.27 -24.34
C LEU A 128 8.56 -0.53 -25.47
N LEU A 129 7.32 -0.05 -25.29
CA LEU A 129 6.25 -0.23 -26.25
C LEU A 129 6.48 0.61 -27.52
N VAL A 130 6.92 1.86 -27.37
CA VAL A 130 7.27 2.73 -28.52
C VAL A 130 8.53 2.22 -29.22
N GLY A 131 9.55 1.77 -28.49
CA GLY A 131 10.77 1.19 -29.06
C GLY A 131 10.53 -0.13 -29.80
N GLY A 132 9.72 -1.02 -29.21
CA GLY A 132 9.29 -2.27 -29.83
C GLY A 132 8.43 -2.06 -31.07
N ALA A 133 7.46 -1.14 -31.02
CA ALA A 133 6.63 -0.81 -32.18
C ALA A 133 7.44 -0.20 -33.33
N THR A 134 8.41 0.67 -33.02
CA THR A 134 9.28 1.30 -34.04
C THR A 134 10.20 0.28 -34.69
N LEU A 135 10.80 -0.63 -33.92
CA LEU A 135 11.62 -1.73 -34.46
C LEU A 135 10.80 -2.71 -35.30
N PHE A 136 9.58 -3.02 -34.89
CA PHE A 136 8.70 -3.94 -35.63
C PHE A 136 8.26 -3.33 -36.97
N ILE A 137 7.85 -2.06 -36.98
CA ILE A 137 7.47 -1.34 -38.21
C ILE A 137 8.68 -1.16 -39.13
N GLY A 138 9.83 -0.73 -38.59
CA GLY A 138 11.08 -0.58 -39.35
C GLY A 138 11.58 -1.91 -39.93
N GLY A 139 11.46 -3.01 -39.17
CA GLY A 139 11.82 -4.35 -39.61
C GLY A 139 10.94 -4.88 -40.74
N ILE A 140 9.61 -4.66 -40.67
CA ILE A 140 8.68 -5.03 -41.73
C ILE A 140 8.99 -4.27 -43.03
N ILE A 141 9.28 -2.97 -42.94
CA ILE A 141 9.63 -2.16 -44.11
C ILE A 141 10.95 -2.61 -44.74
N ALA A 142 11.95 -2.93 -43.92
CA ALA A 142 13.25 -3.40 -44.40
C ALA A 142 13.15 -4.77 -45.11
N ILE A 143 12.43 -5.72 -44.52
CA ILE A 143 12.21 -7.04 -45.12
C ILE A 143 11.40 -6.92 -46.42
N GLY A 144 10.34 -6.11 -46.43
CA GLY A 144 9.53 -5.87 -47.62
C GLY A 144 10.32 -5.24 -48.77
N SER A 145 11.22 -4.31 -48.45
CA SER A 145 12.09 -3.65 -49.44
C SER A 145 13.08 -4.63 -50.08
N ILE A 146 13.71 -5.50 -49.27
CA ILE A 146 14.62 -6.54 -49.77
C ILE A 146 13.88 -7.53 -50.66
N PHE A 147 12.67 -7.94 -50.26
CA PHE A 147 11.86 -8.87 -51.05
C PHE A 147 11.46 -8.30 -52.42
N ILE A 148 11.12 -7.01 -52.48
CA ILE A 148 10.82 -6.31 -53.73
C ILE A 148 12.08 -6.25 -54.61
N ILE A 149 13.24 -5.89 -54.07
CA ILE A 149 14.50 -5.82 -54.84
C ILE A 149 14.87 -7.19 -55.41
N VAL A 150 14.78 -8.26 -54.60
CA VAL A 150 15.06 -9.63 -55.07
C VAL A 150 14.08 -10.06 -56.16
N LYS A 151 12.80 -9.70 -56.03
CA LYS A 151 11.79 -10.04 -57.05
C LYS A 151 11.93 -9.24 -58.35
N VAL A 152 12.44 -8.01 -58.28
CA VAL A 152 12.58 -7.11 -59.44
C VAL A 152 13.92 -7.29 -60.16
N PHE A 153 14.99 -7.60 -59.44
CA PHE A 153 16.36 -7.68 -59.99
C PHE A 153 16.99 -9.08 -59.94
N GLY A 154 16.38 -10.03 -59.22
CA GLY A 154 16.87 -11.41 -59.10
C GLY A 154 16.11 -12.42 -59.96
N GLY A 155 15.24 -11.95 -60.87
CA GLY A 155 14.57 -12.73 -61.92
C GLY A 155 15.13 -12.40 -63.29
#